data_AF-A0A7W0NP53-F1
#
_entry.id   AF-A0A7W0NP53-F1
#
_cell.length_a   1.000
_cell.length_b   1.000
_cell.length_c   1.000
_cell.angle_alpha   90.00
_cell.angle_beta   90.00
_cell.angle_gamma   90.00
#
_symmetry.space_group_name_H-M   'P 1'
#
loop_
_entity.id
_entity.type
_entity.pdbx_description
1 polymer ?
#
loop_
_entity_poly.entity_id
_entity_poly.type
_entity_poly.pdbx_seq_one_letter_code
_entity_poly.pdbx_strand_id
1 'polypeptide(L)' 'GIGHNLQEHSIVLVRGGRVKDLPGVRYKIIRAALDTAGVRDRIQSRSKYGAKRGS' A
#
# COMPACT_ATOMS: atom_id res chain seq x y z
N GLY A 1 0.68 5.62 3.87
CA GLY A 1 0.96 4.63 4.93
C GLY A 1 2.39 4.83 5.36
N ILE A 2 2.82 4.23 6.47
CA ILE A 2 4.20 4.34 6.96
C ILE A 2 4.90 3.01 6.64
N GLY A 3 6.06 3.08 5.98
CA GLY A 3 6.85 1.92 5.57
C GLY A 3 6.42 1.27 4.25
N HIS A 4 7.39 0.98 3.39
CA HIS A 4 7.27 0.06 2.26
C HIS A 4 8.58 -0.72 2.07
N ASN A 5 8.48 -1.97 1.63
CA ASN A 5 9.63 -2.83 1.34
C ASN A 5 9.77 -3.05 -0.17
N LEU A 6 9.64 -1.99 -0.96
CA LEU A 6 9.66 -2.06 -2.43
C LEU A 6 11.04 -1.69 -2.94
N GLN A 7 11.55 -2.48 -3.87
CA GLN A 7 12.81 -2.27 -4.56
C GLN A 7 12.55 -1.96 -6.05
N GLU A 8 13.60 -1.60 -6.78
CA GLU A 8 13.53 -1.55 -8.24
C GLU A 8 13.11 -2.94 -8.78
N HIS A 9 12.31 -2.96 -9.84
CA HIS A 9 11.73 -4.17 -10.46
C HIS A 9 10.67 -4.95 -9.67
N SER A 10 10.23 -4.47 -8.50
CA SER A 10 9.10 -5.09 -7.79
C SER A 10 7.78 -4.93 -8.56
N ILE A 11 7.01 -6.01 -8.65
CA ILE A 11 5.70 -6.02 -9.30
C ILE A 11 4.64 -5.58 -8.28
N VAL A 12 3.84 -4.58 -8.64
CA VAL A 12 2.83 -3.99 -7.75
C VAL A 12 1.46 -3.93 -8.42
N LEU A 13 0.42 -4.13 -7.61
CA LEU A 13 -0.96 -3.95 -8.08
C LEU A 13 -1.39 -2.50 -7.84
N VAL A 14 -1.94 -1.87 -8.88
CA VAL A 14 -2.35 -0.46 -8.86
C VAL A 14 -3.86 -0.34 -8.89
N ARG A 15 -4.42 0.58 -8.09
CA ARG A 15 -5.83 0.99 -8.17
C ARG A 15 -5.98 2.48 -8.46
N GLY A 16 -7.14 2.84 -8.99
CA GLY A 16 -7.57 4.22 -9.12
C GLY A 16 -7.65 4.92 -7.77
N GLY A 17 -7.14 6.16 -7.72
CA GLY A 17 -7.26 7.03 -6.56
C GLY A 17 -6.29 8.21 -6.63
N ARG A 18 -6.83 9.40 -6.85
CA ARG A 18 -6.03 10.64 -6.83
C ARG A 18 -5.42 10.87 -5.43
N VAL A 19 -4.17 11.28 -5.42
CA VAL A 19 -3.55 11.93 -4.25
C VAL A 19 -3.78 13.42 -4.44
N LYS A 20 -4.52 14.04 -3.53
CA LYS A 20 -4.96 15.44 -3.70
C LYS A 20 -3.78 16.40 -3.71
N ASP A 21 -2.74 16.08 -2.95
CA ASP A 21 -1.60 16.96 -2.68
C ASP A 21 -0.52 16.92 -3.76
N LEU A 22 -0.57 15.93 -4.66
CA LEU A 22 0.45 15.73 -5.69
C LEU A 22 -0.16 15.85 -7.10
N PRO A 23 0.25 16.85 -7.90
CA PRO A 23 -0.16 16.93 -9.30
C PRO A 23 0.43 15.75 -10.09
N GLY A 24 -0.37 15.17 -11.00
CA GLY A 24 0.04 14.02 -11.81
C GLY A 24 -0.12 12.64 -11.16
N VAL A 25 -0.24 12.55 -9.83
CA VAL A 25 -0.36 11.26 -9.12
C VAL A 25 -1.84 10.83 -8.98
N ARG A 26 -2.30 10.02 -9.94
CA ARG A 26 -3.70 9.58 -10.05
C ARG A 26 -3.98 8.17 -9.50
N TYR A 27 -2.94 7.48 -9.05
CA TYR A 27 -3.02 6.07 -8.68
C TYR A 27 -2.46 5.80 -7.30
N LYS A 28 -2.91 4.68 -6.71
CA LYS A 28 -2.43 4.17 -5.43
C LYS A 28 -2.08 2.70 -5.56
N ILE A 29 -0.99 2.32 -4.92
CA ILE A 29 -0.58 0.92 -4.82
C ILE A 29 -1.48 0.21 -3.80
N ILE A 30 -2.04 -0.94 -4.18
CA ILE A 30 -2.73 -1.85 -3.26
C ILE A 30 -1.68 -2.53 -2.39
N ARG A 31 -1.89 -2.55 -1.07
CA ARG A 31 -0.99 -3.19 -0.10
C ARG A 31 -1.42 -4.64 0.15
N ALA A 32 -0.46 -5.49 0.49
CA ALA A 32 -0.63 -6.95 0.63
C ALA A 32 -1.10 -7.63 -0.66
N ALA A 33 -0.65 -7.12 -1.81
CA ALA A 33 -0.84 -7.73 -3.13
C ALA A 33 0.50 -7.74 -3.89
N LEU A 34 0.81 -8.86 -4.56
CA LEU A 34 2.09 -9.10 -5.24
C LEU A 34 3.28 -8.83 -4.29
N ASP A 35 4.30 -8.09 -4.72
CA ASP A 35 5.53 -7.86 -3.94
C ASP A 35 5.36 -6.79 -2.85
N THR A 36 4.14 -6.25 -2.68
CA THR A 36 3.87 -5.21 -1.69
C THR A 36 3.55 -5.81 -0.32
N ALA A 37 4.47 -5.64 0.63
CA ALA A 37 4.21 -6.00 2.02
C ALA A 37 3.09 -5.13 2.64
N GLY A 38 2.31 -5.74 3.54
CA GLY A 38 1.38 -5.05 4.43
C GLY A 38 2.10 -4.20 5.48
N VAL A 39 1.42 -3.19 6.01
CA VAL A 39 1.98 -2.34 7.07
C VAL A 39 1.95 -3.09 8.41
N ARG A 40 3.11 -3.21 9.09
CA ARG A 40 3.23 -3.82 10.43
C ARG A 40 2.55 -2.96 11.51
N ASP A 41 2.12 -3.59 12.59
CA ASP A 41 1.54 -2.95 13.79
C ASP A 41 0.31 -2.06 13.54
N ARG A 42 -0.36 -2.26 12.40
CA ARG A 42 -1.54 -1.48 12.05
C ARG A 42 -2.77 -2.07 12.75
N ILE A 43 -3.26 -1.39 13.78
CA ILE A 43 -4.44 -1.83 14.54
C ILE A 43 -5.76 -1.41 13.86
N GLN A 44 -5.79 -0.23 13.24
CA GLN A 44 -7.00 0.35 12.63
C GLN A 44 -6.93 0.46 11.10
N SER A 45 -8.08 0.32 10.43
CA SER A 45 -8.20 0.34 8.95
C SER A 45 -7.30 -0.67 8.24
N ARG A 46 -7.17 -1.86 8.81
CA ARG A 46 -6.24 -2.93 8.39
C ARG A 46 -6.41 -3.37 6.94
N SER A 47 -7.66 -3.50 6.49
CA SER A 47 -8.00 -3.94 5.13
C SER A 47 -7.42 -3.04 4.04
N LYS A 48 -7.27 -1.75 4.30
CA LYS A 48 -6.71 -0.78 3.34
C LYS A 48 -5.19 -0.89 3.20
N TYR A 49 -4.51 -1.36 4.25
CA TYR A 49 -3.05 -1.39 4.33
C TYR A 49 -2.48 -2.82 4.38
N GLY A 50 -3.33 -3.83 4.19
CA GLY A 50 -2.89 -5.22 4.12
C GLY A 50 -2.41 -5.80 5.45
N ALA A 51 -2.84 -5.25 6.58
CA ALA A 51 -2.46 -5.77 7.90
C ALA A 51 -3.39 -6.92 8.30
N LYS A 52 -2.83 -8.04 8.76
CA LYS A 52 -3.61 -9.19 9.22
C LYS A 52 -4.13 -8.93 10.64
N ARG A 53 -5.21 -9.64 11.01
CA ARG A 53 -5.74 -9.60 12.38
C ARG A 53 -4.89 -10.56 13.23
N GLY A 54 -4.11 -10.02 14.17
CA GLY A 54 -3.31 -10.82 15.11
C GLY A 54 -1.84 -11.05 14.72
N SER A 55 -1.28 -10.19 13.85
CA SER A 55 0.15 -10.16 13.49
C SER A 55 0.78 -8.84 13.90
#